data_AF-A0A7U7C3I2-F1
#
_entry.id   AF-A0A7U7C3I2-F1
#
_cell.length_a   1.000
_cell.length_b   1.000
_cell.length_c   1.000
_cell.angle_alpha   90.00
_cell.angle_beta   90.00
_cell.angle_gamma   90.00
#
_symmetry.space_group_name_H-M   'P 1'
#
loop_
_entity.id
_entity.type
_entity.pdbx_description
1 polymer ?
#
loop_
_entity_poly.entity_id
_entity_poly.type
_entity_poly.pdbx_seq_one_letter_code
_entity_poly.pdbx_strand_id
1 'polypeptide(L)'
;MRQKIFIKQTCRAFLLYFICLTIAVAIDLIFFKVKNMYHTPALVAIFSGWVYLELIQKTKQFGAVTCLGLFMSIFFFASGHFVLTFLPSLLAGLVADLLAKKGNYENDKVNLLSYMVFSLGNLAPIVTMWLAPKAYSAQLLAKGKTQDYVDQVMVPFTANHALILIG
;
A
#
# COMPACT_ATOMS: atom_id res chain seq x y z
N MET A 1 -18.37 -2.76 -24.63
CA MET A 1 -16.91 -2.86 -24.86
C MET A 1 -16.08 -2.27 -23.70
N ARG A 2 -16.36 -1.03 -23.26
CA ARG A 2 -15.62 -0.32 -22.17
C ARG A 2 -15.56 -1.06 -20.82
N GLN A 3 -16.65 -1.71 -20.39
CA GLN A 3 -16.70 -2.45 -19.12
C GLN A 3 -15.84 -3.73 -19.14
N LYS A 4 -15.78 -4.44 -20.27
CA LYS A 4 -14.92 -5.62 -20.44
C LYS A 4 -13.44 -5.24 -20.32
N ILE A 5 -13.06 -4.09 -20.88
CA ILE A 5 -11.70 -3.54 -20.73
C ILE A 5 -11.44 -3.20 -19.26
N PHE A 6 -12.35 -2.47 -18.60
CA PHE A 6 -12.21 -2.12 -17.18
C PHE A 6 -11.92 -3.33 -16.30
N ILE A 7 -12.78 -4.36 -16.36
CA ILE A 7 -12.65 -5.57 -15.55
C ILE A 7 -11.34 -6.28 -15.86
N LYS A 8 -11.03 -6.51 -17.14
CA LYS A 8 -9.80 -7.19 -17.56
C LYS A 8 -8.54 -6.49 -17.06
N GLN A 9 -8.50 -5.16 -17.21
CA GLN A 9 -7.32 -4.37 -16.82
C GLN A 9 -7.15 -4.30 -15.30
N THR A 10 -8.26 -4.16 -14.57
CA THR A 10 -8.26 -4.15 -13.10
C THR A 10 -7.80 -5.51 -12.55
N CYS A 11 -8.34 -6.62 -13.06
CA CYS A 11 -7.88 -7.96 -12.65
C CYS A 11 -6.41 -8.21 -12.99
N ARG A 12 -5.95 -7.76 -14.16
CA ARG A 12 -4.52 -7.85 -14.54
C ARG A 12 -3.65 -7.04 -13.58
N ALA A 13 -4.06 -5.83 -13.23
CA ALA A 13 -3.33 -5.00 -12.28
C ALA A 13 -3.27 -5.65 -10.88
N PHE A 14 -4.35 -6.29 -10.41
CA PHE A 14 -4.33 -7.02 -9.13
C PHE A 14 -3.24 -8.09 -9.11
N LEU A 15 -3.20 -8.91 -10.16
CA LEU A 15 -2.21 -9.98 -10.29
C LEU A 15 -0.77 -9.43 -10.34
N LEU A 16 -0.51 -8.45 -11.22
CA LEU A 16 0.82 -7.88 -11.40
C LEU A 16 1.29 -7.13 -10.14
N TYR A 17 0.39 -6.39 -9.50
CA TYR A 17 0.70 -5.68 -8.25
C TYR A 17 1.04 -6.68 -7.14
N PHE A 18 0.29 -7.78 -7.03
CA PHE A 18 0.56 -8.83 -6.05
C PHE A 18 1.91 -9.53 -6.30
N ILE A 19 2.30 -9.73 -7.56
CA ILE A 19 3.62 -10.25 -7.92
C ILE A 19 4.71 -9.26 -7.49
N CYS A 20 4.56 -7.97 -7.81
CA CYS A 20 5.51 -6.93 -7.38
C CYS A 20 5.64 -6.88 -5.86
N LEU A 21 4.51 -6.98 -5.15
CA LEU A 21 4.45 -7.06 -3.70
C LEU A 21 5.19 -8.27 -3.14
N THR A 22 4.98 -9.45 -3.74
CA THR A 22 5.65 -10.68 -3.31
C THR A 22 7.16 -10.59 -3.52
N ILE A 23 7.60 -10.03 -4.65
CA ILE A 23 9.03 -9.79 -4.93
C ILE A 23 9.62 -8.82 -3.91
N ALA A 24 8.93 -7.71 -3.61
CA ALA A 24 9.37 -6.73 -2.61
C ALA A 24 9.54 -7.38 -1.22
N VAL A 25 8.56 -8.17 -0.80
CA VAL A 25 8.60 -8.90 0.48
C VAL A 25 9.72 -9.94 0.50
N ALA A 26 9.94 -10.67 -0.60
CA ALA A 26 11.00 -11.66 -0.69
C ALA A 26 12.40 -11.02 -0.59
N ILE A 27 12.62 -9.89 -1.27
CA ILE A 27 13.85 -9.10 -1.15
C ILE A 27 14.02 -8.61 0.30
N ASP A 28 12.94 -8.10 0.91
CA ASP A 28 13.01 -7.62 2.30
C ASP A 28 13.37 -8.72 3.30
N LEU A 29 12.81 -9.91 3.12
CA LEU A 29 13.11 -11.10 3.90
C LEU A 29 14.57 -11.55 3.74
N ILE A 30 15.09 -11.58 2.51
CA ILE A 30 16.45 -12.08 2.22
C ILE A 30 17.52 -11.12 2.73
N PHE A 31 17.39 -9.83 2.44
CA PHE A 31 18.46 -8.84 2.69
C PHE A 31 18.34 -8.16 4.05
N PHE A 32 17.12 -7.85 4.48
CA PHE A 32 16.88 -7.06 5.69
C PHE A 32 16.29 -7.88 6.84
N LYS A 33 15.94 -9.15 6.60
CA LYS A 33 15.38 -10.09 7.61
C LYS A 33 14.17 -9.53 8.36
N VAL A 34 13.38 -8.67 7.71
CA VAL A 34 12.22 -7.96 8.30
C VAL A 34 12.59 -7.21 9.58
N LYS A 35 13.81 -6.64 9.62
CA LYS A 35 14.26 -5.91 10.81
C LYS A 35 13.40 -4.69 11.13
N ASN A 36 12.80 -4.08 10.11
CA ASN A 36 11.91 -2.93 10.24
C ASN A 36 10.87 -2.94 9.11
N MET A 37 9.69 -2.38 9.37
CA MET A 37 8.55 -2.49 8.45
C MET A 37 8.52 -1.45 7.30
N TYR A 38 9.51 -0.55 7.20
CA TYR A 38 9.52 0.53 6.19
C TYR A 38 10.13 0.14 4.83
N HIS A 39 10.97 -0.90 4.76
CA HIS A 39 11.59 -1.30 3.49
C HIS A 39 10.58 -1.87 2.49
N THR A 40 9.69 -2.76 2.96
CA THR A 40 8.69 -3.41 2.11
C THR A 40 7.83 -2.37 1.37
N PRO A 41 7.19 -1.38 2.04
CA PRO A 41 6.42 -0.34 1.35
C PRO A 41 7.21 0.44 0.29
N ALA A 42 8.48 0.76 0.54
CA ALA A 42 9.34 1.47 -0.41
C ALA A 42 9.66 0.61 -1.64
N LEU A 43 10.03 -0.66 -1.43
CA LEU A 43 10.26 -1.62 -2.51
C LEU A 43 9.00 -1.83 -3.36
N VAL A 44 7.84 -1.99 -2.70
CA VAL A 44 6.54 -2.14 -3.38
C VAL A 44 6.27 -0.94 -4.25
N ALA A 45 6.49 0.29 -3.77
CA ALA A 45 6.33 1.48 -4.58
C ALA A 45 7.20 1.37 -5.84
N ILE A 46 8.53 1.22 -5.69
CA ILE A 46 9.45 1.13 -6.83
C ILE A 46 9.03 0.08 -7.87
N PHE A 47 8.67 -1.14 -7.44
CA PHE A 47 8.33 -2.22 -8.36
C PHE A 47 6.93 -2.09 -9.00
N SER A 48 5.97 -1.47 -8.31
CA SER A 48 4.56 -1.48 -8.73
C SER A 48 4.11 -0.21 -9.47
N GLY A 49 4.95 0.83 -9.54
CA GLY A 49 4.57 2.10 -10.16
C GLY A 49 4.11 1.96 -11.61
N TRP A 50 4.79 1.13 -12.39
CA TRP A 50 4.39 0.87 -13.78
C TRP A 50 3.03 0.16 -13.88
N VAL A 51 2.70 -0.75 -12.96
CA VAL A 51 1.41 -1.46 -12.92
C VAL A 51 0.27 -0.46 -12.69
N TYR A 52 0.47 0.46 -11.74
CA TYR A 52 -0.48 1.51 -11.44
C TYR A 52 -0.69 2.45 -12.64
N LEU A 53 0.40 2.94 -13.23
CA LEU A 53 0.33 3.86 -14.36
C LEU A 53 -0.30 3.19 -15.59
N GLU A 54 0.00 1.92 -15.86
CA GLU A 54 -0.65 1.17 -16.92
C GLU A 54 -2.16 0.99 -16.65
N LEU A 55 -2.56 0.71 -15.40
CA LEU A 55 -3.97 0.57 -15.03
C LEU A 55 -4.77 1.83 -15.38
N ILE A 56 -4.31 3.00 -14.95
CA ILE A 56 -5.04 4.26 -15.20
C ILE A 56 -5.04 4.64 -16.68
N GLN A 57 -3.94 4.40 -17.42
CA GLN A 57 -3.86 4.69 -18.85
C GLN A 57 -4.79 3.80 -19.69
N LYS A 58 -4.98 2.53 -19.28
CA LYS A 58 -5.83 1.57 -20.01
C LYS A 58 -7.30 1.67 -19.63
N THR A 59 -7.62 2.04 -18.39
CA THR A 59 -9.00 2.10 -17.91
C THR A 59 -9.66 3.45 -18.09
N LYS A 60 -8.92 4.55 -17.89
CA LYS A 60 -9.36 5.95 -17.98
C LYS A 60 -10.73 6.24 -17.36
N GLN A 61 -11.02 5.62 -16.21
CA GLN A 61 -12.30 5.79 -15.52
C GLN A 61 -12.16 5.55 -14.02
N PHE A 62 -13.09 6.15 -13.26
CA PHE A 62 -13.10 6.05 -11.81
C PHE A 62 -13.46 4.63 -11.35
N GLY A 63 -12.83 4.22 -10.26
CA GLY A 63 -13.08 2.94 -9.60
C GLY A 63 -11.93 1.94 -9.79
N ALA A 64 -11.13 2.05 -10.85
CA ALA A 64 -10.04 1.10 -11.09
C ALA A 64 -8.99 1.14 -9.97
N VAL A 65 -8.57 2.36 -9.59
CA VAL A 65 -7.59 2.57 -8.53
C VAL A 65 -8.20 2.29 -7.16
N THR A 66 -9.45 2.70 -6.93
CA THR A 66 -10.16 2.40 -5.69
C THR A 66 -10.28 0.88 -5.46
N CYS A 67 -10.60 0.12 -6.51
CA CYS A 67 -10.65 -1.35 -6.46
C CYS A 67 -9.26 -1.95 -6.15
N LEU A 68 -8.18 -1.39 -6.69
CA LEU A 68 -6.82 -1.83 -6.35
C LEU A 68 -6.47 -1.50 -4.89
N GLY A 69 -6.86 -0.32 -4.39
CA GLY A 69 -6.71 0.04 -2.98
C GLY A 69 -7.52 -0.86 -2.05
N LEU A 70 -8.75 -1.22 -2.44
CA LEU A 70 -9.58 -2.19 -1.71
C LEU A 70 -8.93 -3.57 -1.68
N PHE A 71 -8.41 -4.04 -2.82
CA PHE A 71 -7.66 -5.29 -2.90
C PHE A 71 -6.47 -5.29 -1.92
N MET A 72 -5.69 -4.21 -1.88
CA MET A 72 -4.57 -4.06 -0.94
C MET A 72 -5.02 -4.00 0.52
N SER A 73 -6.15 -3.35 0.79
CA SER A 73 -6.72 -3.26 2.14
C SER A 73 -7.16 -4.63 2.65
N ILE A 74 -7.81 -5.43 1.78
CA ILE A 74 -8.19 -6.82 2.08
C ILE A 74 -6.93 -7.67 2.29
N PHE A 75 -5.91 -7.48 1.45
CA PHE A 75 -4.64 -8.18 1.61
C PHE A 75 -4.02 -7.91 2.99
N PHE A 76 -3.87 -6.65 3.41
CA PHE A 76 -3.29 -6.33 4.72
C PHE A 76 -4.08 -6.94 5.88
N PHE A 77 -5.40 -6.89 5.79
CA PHE A 77 -6.27 -7.55 6.78
C PHE A 77 -6.03 -9.06 6.82
N ALA A 78 -6.02 -9.72 5.65
CA ALA A 78 -5.80 -11.17 5.53
C ALA A 78 -4.39 -11.61 5.95
N SER A 79 -3.37 -10.78 5.70
CA SER A 79 -1.98 -11.00 6.15
C SER A 79 -1.78 -10.81 7.65
N GLY A 80 -2.85 -10.50 8.39
CA GLY A 80 -2.81 -10.42 9.84
C GLY A 80 -2.27 -9.10 10.37
N HIS A 81 -2.33 -8.02 9.59
CA HIS A 81 -2.11 -6.68 10.15
C HIS A 81 -3.29 -6.23 11.01
N PHE A 82 -3.12 -5.15 11.76
CA PHE A 82 -4.18 -4.61 12.62
C PHE A 82 -5.38 -4.18 11.77
N VAL A 83 -6.60 -4.44 12.23
CA VAL A 83 -7.82 -4.20 11.43
C VAL A 83 -7.94 -2.76 10.92
N LEU A 84 -7.49 -1.77 11.70
CA LEU A 84 -7.50 -0.37 11.26
C LEU A 84 -6.59 -0.11 10.05
N THR A 85 -5.61 -0.97 9.76
CA THR A 85 -4.75 -0.91 8.55
C THR A 85 -5.56 -0.90 7.27
N PHE A 86 -6.75 -1.50 7.29
CA PHE A 86 -7.68 -1.49 6.17
C PHE A 86 -8.04 -0.05 5.74
N LEU A 87 -8.28 0.85 6.70
CA LEU A 87 -8.82 2.18 6.42
C LEU A 87 -7.79 3.10 5.73
N PRO A 88 -6.56 3.29 6.22
CA PRO A 88 -5.58 4.15 5.54
C PRO A 88 -5.28 3.69 4.11
N SER A 89 -5.19 2.38 3.88
CA SER A 89 -4.94 1.83 2.53
C SER A 89 -6.11 2.09 1.58
N LEU A 90 -7.36 1.87 2.03
CA LEU A 90 -8.55 2.12 1.23
C LEU A 90 -8.72 3.61 0.92
N LEU A 91 -8.49 4.47 1.93
CA LEU A 91 -8.57 5.93 1.77
C LEU A 91 -7.51 6.44 0.79
N ALA A 92 -6.27 5.94 0.88
CA ALA A 92 -5.22 6.28 -0.09
C ALA A 92 -5.64 5.88 -1.52
N GLY A 93 -6.23 4.69 -1.69
CA GLY A 93 -6.80 4.24 -2.97
C GLY A 93 -7.89 5.17 -3.51
N LEU A 94 -8.86 5.53 -2.67
CA LEU A 94 -9.95 6.41 -3.04
C LEU A 94 -9.46 7.83 -3.42
N VAL A 95 -8.59 8.42 -2.60
CA VAL A 95 -8.04 9.75 -2.84
C VAL A 95 -7.19 9.77 -4.11
N ALA A 96 -6.38 8.74 -4.34
CA ALA A 96 -5.63 8.59 -5.58
C ALA A 96 -6.57 8.53 -6.79
N ASP A 97 -7.61 7.70 -6.77
CA ASP A 97 -8.56 7.61 -7.89
C ASP A 97 -9.23 8.97 -8.21
N LEU A 98 -9.57 9.74 -7.18
CA LEU A 98 -10.10 11.11 -7.33
C LEU A 98 -9.06 12.07 -7.94
N LEU A 99 -7.79 11.97 -7.55
CA LEU A 99 -6.71 12.75 -8.13
C LEU A 99 -6.50 12.41 -9.61
N ALA A 100 -6.36 11.13 -9.95
CA ALA A 100 -6.24 10.70 -11.35
C ALA A 100 -7.44 11.17 -12.18
N LYS A 101 -8.66 11.08 -11.63
CA LYS A 101 -9.88 11.60 -12.25
C LYS A 101 -9.81 13.11 -12.52
N LYS A 102 -9.30 13.90 -11.57
CA LYS A 102 -9.12 15.36 -11.74
C LYS A 102 -8.21 15.69 -12.93
N GLY A 103 -7.21 14.84 -13.19
CA GLY A 103 -6.33 14.93 -14.36
C GLY A 103 -6.88 14.24 -15.62
N ASN A 104 -8.15 13.80 -15.61
CA ASN A 104 -8.77 12.99 -16.66
C ASN A 104 -7.96 11.73 -17.04
N TYR A 105 -7.12 11.23 -16.14
CA TYR A 105 -6.19 10.12 -16.38
C TYR A 105 -5.12 10.39 -17.46
N GLU A 106 -5.01 11.63 -17.95
CA GLU A 106 -4.12 12.01 -19.07
C GLU A 106 -3.04 13.02 -18.68
N ASN A 107 -3.21 13.72 -17.56
CA ASN A 107 -2.18 14.63 -17.06
C ASN A 107 -1.11 13.86 -16.26
N ASP A 108 0.09 13.73 -16.82
CA ASP A 108 1.20 12.98 -16.21
C ASP A 108 1.58 13.46 -14.80
N LYS A 109 1.57 14.78 -14.55
CA LYS A 109 1.92 15.32 -13.22
C LYS A 109 0.87 14.94 -12.18
N VAL A 110 -0.41 15.02 -12.56
CA VAL A 110 -1.52 14.63 -11.67
C VAL A 110 -1.56 13.12 -11.49
N ASN A 111 -1.29 12.34 -12.54
CA ASN A 111 -1.20 10.88 -12.48
C ASN A 111 -0.03 10.41 -11.59
N LEU A 112 1.12 11.08 -11.67
CA LEU A 112 2.26 10.82 -10.79
C LEU A 112 1.92 11.14 -9.33
N LEU A 113 1.30 12.29 -9.07
CA LEU A 113 0.85 12.65 -7.72
C LEU A 113 -0.18 11.64 -7.18
N SER A 114 -1.11 11.22 -8.03
CA SER A 114 -2.08 10.18 -7.73
C SER A 114 -1.40 8.86 -7.33
N TYR A 115 -0.37 8.47 -8.07
CA TYR A 115 0.42 7.29 -7.76
C TYR A 115 1.22 7.43 -6.46
N MET A 116 1.79 8.61 -6.18
CA MET A 116 2.47 8.89 -4.90
C MET A 116 1.49 8.71 -3.74
N VAL A 117 0.30 9.30 -3.82
CA VAL A 117 -0.75 9.16 -2.80
C VAL A 117 -1.19 7.70 -2.65
N PHE A 118 -1.38 6.98 -3.76
CA PHE A 118 -1.71 5.55 -3.72
C PHE A 118 -0.63 4.74 -3.00
N SER A 119 0.65 5.02 -3.30
CA SER A 119 1.80 4.31 -2.72
C SER A 119 1.93 4.51 -1.22
N LEU A 120 1.52 5.67 -0.69
CA LEU A 120 1.42 5.88 0.77
C LEU A 120 0.44 4.92 1.44
N GLY A 121 -0.53 4.38 0.70
CA GLY A 121 -1.41 3.31 1.18
C GLY A 121 -0.66 2.04 1.60
N ASN A 122 0.55 1.79 1.07
CA ASN A 122 1.40 0.67 1.51
C ASN A 122 1.99 0.91 2.91
N LEU A 123 2.02 2.15 3.39
CA LEU A 123 2.45 2.51 4.75
C LEU A 123 1.30 2.40 5.77
N ALA A 124 0.11 1.97 5.37
CA ALA A 124 -1.05 1.81 6.26
C ALA A 124 -0.74 1.05 7.56
N PRO A 125 0.09 -0.01 7.57
CA PRO A 125 0.43 -0.70 8.81
C PRO A 125 1.23 0.20 9.76
N ILE A 126 2.21 0.95 9.24
CA ILE A 126 3.03 1.92 10.00
C ILE A 126 2.17 3.06 10.54
N VAL A 127 1.30 3.62 9.69
CA VAL A 127 0.34 4.65 10.13
C VAL A 127 -0.52 4.12 11.28
N THR A 128 -0.94 2.85 11.21
CA THR A 128 -1.74 2.23 12.26
C THR A 128 -0.93 2.01 13.55
N MET A 129 0.36 1.69 13.46
CA MET A 129 1.26 1.66 14.62
C MET A 129 1.34 3.02 15.31
N TRP A 130 1.29 4.13 14.56
CA TRP A 130 1.31 5.47 15.15
C TRP A 130 -0.04 5.86 15.77
N LEU A 131 -1.14 5.49 15.13
CA LEU A 131 -2.49 5.81 15.62
C LEU A 131 -2.88 4.97 16.85
N ALA A 132 -2.47 3.71 16.91
CA ALA A 132 -2.88 2.77 17.95
C ALA A 132 -1.73 1.86 18.44
N PRO A 133 -0.61 2.42 18.92
CA PRO A 133 0.61 1.65 19.21
C PRO A 133 0.37 0.54 20.23
N LYS A 134 -0.32 0.85 21.34
CA LYS A 134 -0.62 -0.12 22.40
C LYS A 134 -1.48 -1.28 21.90
N ALA A 135 -2.49 -0.98 21.08
CA ALA A 135 -3.39 -2.00 20.53
C ALA A 135 -2.69 -2.87 19.49
N TYR A 136 -1.82 -2.26 18.66
CA TYR A 136 -1.02 -2.98 17.68
C TYR A 136 -0.04 -3.95 18.37
N SER A 137 0.71 -3.47 19.37
CA SER A 137 1.61 -4.31 20.18
C SER A 137 0.85 -5.44 20.88
N ALA A 138 -0.29 -5.14 21.50
CA ALA A 138 -1.12 -6.16 22.16
C ALA A 138 -1.62 -7.23 21.17
N GLN A 139 -1.98 -6.84 19.95
CA GLN A 139 -2.37 -7.80 18.90
C GLN A 139 -1.19 -8.72 18.51
N LEU A 140 0.02 -8.17 18.37
CA LEU A 140 1.20 -8.96 18.04
C LEU A 140 1.53 -9.96 19.16
N LEU A 141 1.49 -9.53 20.42
CA LEU A 141 1.69 -10.41 21.58
C LEU A 141 0.61 -11.50 21.66
N ALA A 142 -0.66 -11.15 21.45
CA ALA A 142 -1.77 -12.10 21.41
C ALA A 142 -1.63 -13.15 20.27
N LYS A 143 -0.87 -12.82 19.22
CA LYS A 143 -0.51 -13.74 18.13
C LYS A 143 0.74 -14.58 18.42
N GLY A 144 1.24 -14.56 19.66
CA GLY A 144 2.39 -15.35 20.11
C GLY A 144 3.75 -14.79 19.68
N LYS A 145 3.83 -13.50 19.31
CA LYS A 145 5.12 -12.84 19.07
C LYS A 145 5.80 -12.50 20.40
N THR A 146 7.13 -12.56 20.43
CA THR A 146 7.93 -12.16 21.60
C THR A 146 7.95 -10.64 21.73
N GLN A 147 8.24 -10.15 22.95
CA GLN A 147 8.43 -8.72 23.17
C GLN A 147 9.57 -8.17 22.30
N ASP A 148 10.69 -8.90 22.19
CA ASP A 148 11.81 -8.53 21.32
C ASP A 148 11.39 -8.31 19.86
N TYR A 149 10.51 -9.18 19.34
CA TYR A 149 9.97 -9.01 17.98
C TYR A 149 9.11 -7.76 17.88
N VAL A 150 8.25 -7.50 18.87
CA VAL A 150 7.38 -6.31 18.90
C VAL A 150 8.21 -5.03 18.91
N ASP A 151 9.23 -4.97 19.78
CA ASP A 151 10.11 -3.80 19.90
C ASP A 151 10.91 -3.56 18.63
N GLN A 152 11.24 -4.62 17.90
CA GLN A 152 11.93 -4.55 16.62
C GLN A 152 11.03 -4.06 15.48
N VAL A 153 9.78 -4.54 15.36
CA VAL A 153 8.92 -4.22 14.21
C VAL A 153 8.10 -2.95 14.37
N MET A 154 7.83 -2.53 15.61
CA MET A 154 7.06 -1.33 15.88
C MET A 154 7.86 -0.08 15.51
N VAL A 155 7.29 0.75 14.64
CA VAL A 155 7.92 2.00 14.22
C VAL A 155 7.38 3.15 15.09
N PRO A 156 8.21 3.81 15.91
CA PRO A 156 7.74 4.91 16.75
C PRO A 156 7.46 6.15 15.90
N PHE A 157 6.49 6.97 16.35
CA PHE A 157 6.22 8.25 15.72
C PHE A 157 7.30 9.26 16.14
N THR A 158 8.27 9.52 15.26
CA THR A 158 9.27 10.58 15.43
C THR A 158 9.40 11.38 14.13
N ALA A 159 9.98 12.58 14.19
CA ALA A 159 10.20 13.42 13.01
C ALA A 159 10.94 12.67 11.89
N ASN A 160 11.96 11.86 12.24
CA ASN A 160 12.73 11.07 11.28
C ASN A 160 11.88 9.98 10.60
N HIS A 161 10.97 9.33 11.34
CA HIS A 161 10.09 8.31 10.75
C HIS A 161 8.96 8.94 9.93
N ALA A 162 8.54 10.17 10.24
CA ALA A 162 7.58 10.90 9.41
C ALA A 162 8.15 11.23 8.02
N LEU A 163 9.47 11.38 7.88
CA LEU A 163 10.13 11.59 6.58
C LEU A 163 9.93 10.43 5.61
N ILE A 164 9.65 9.22 6.10
CA ILE A 164 9.33 8.04 5.26
C ILE A 164 8.10 8.30 4.37
N LEU A 165 7.20 9.21 4.76
CA LEU A 165 6.05 9.62 3.95
C LEU A 165 6.42 10.48 2.73
N ILE A 166 7.61 11.08 2.72
CA ILE A 166 8.03 12.04 1.69
C ILE A 166 9.35 11.68 0.98
N GLY A 167 10.02 10.61 1.42
CA GLY A 167 11.30 10.15 0.85
C GLY A 167 12.47 10.47 1.76
#